data_AF-A0A9R1QF29-F1
#
_entry.id   AF-A0A9R1QF29-F1
#
_cell.length_a   1.000
_cell.length_b   1.000
_cell.length_c   1.000
_cell.angle_alpha   90.00
_cell.angle_beta   90.00
_cell.angle_gamma   90.00
#
_symmetry.space_group_name_H-M   'P 1'
#
loop_
_entity.id
_entity.type
_entity.pdbx_description
1 polymer ?
#
loop_
_entity_poly.entity_id
_entity_poly.type
_entity_poly.pdbx_seq_one_letter_code
_entity_poly.pdbx_strand_id
1 'polypeptide(L)'
;MTSERPLIDAASPHPPAAASQLPPSQPEPPVRADHLGFSVEVPDPFRPSRRDQPDPSASERELHEGGEYRDVAVGEPSPEFAGNAVRTAKYSALTFLPRNLFEQFRRLSYVYFLAITVLNQLPQVAVFGRGASVLPLAFVLFVTAVKDAYEDIRRHRSDRRENNRLAAVLAPQTAGEYLPKKWKHIRVGDVVRVASNETLPADMVLLATSDPTGLAHVQTVNLDGEINLKTRYAKQETQLRFSHDGHVAGMLHCERPNRNIYGFQANLEIDGKRVSLGPSNIVLRGCELKNTTWAIGVVVYAGKETKVMLNNSGPPSKRSLLETQLNRETVILSIMLIGMCITASVLAGIWLLNHQRELEFTQFFREKDYTTGKNYNYYGIGMQIFVTFLMAVIVYQVIIPISLYISMELVRLGQAYFMGADNDLYDESSRSRFQCRALNINEDLGQIKYVFSDKTGTLTENKMEFMCASIHGVDYSSGKPACGSSVVLMILFGHQKWQLGLTLSF
;
A
#
# COMPACT_ATOMS: atom_id res chain seq x y z
N MET A 1 -31.24 55.71 -49.20
CA MET A 1 -31.33 57.17 -49.44
C MET A 1 -30.94 57.84 -48.13
N THR A 2 -29.93 58.72 -48.05
CA THR A 2 -28.97 59.10 -49.10
C THR A 2 -27.66 59.60 -48.45
N SER A 3 -26.65 59.76 -49.30
CA SER A 3 -25.33 60.40 -49.15
C SER A 3 -25.39 61.81 -48.48
N GLU A 4 -24.27 62.43 -48.04
CA GLU A 4 -23.23 62.98 -48.92
C GLU A 4 -21.75 62.97 -48.45
N ARG A 5 -20.90 62.97 -49.50
CA ARG A 5 -19.43 63.17 -49.70
C ARG A 5 -19.32 64.20 -50.88
N PRO A 6 -18.17 64.66 -51.48
CA PRO A 6 -16.75 64.20 -51.56
C PRO A 6 -15.78 65.15 -50.79
N LEU A 7 -14.46 65.37 -51.01
CA LEU A 7 -13.40 65.02 -52.01
C LEU A 7 -12.22 64.25 -51.32
N ILE A 8 -11.17 63.66 -51.93
CA ILE A 8 -10.35 63.85 -53.18
C ILE A 8 -9.27 64.94 -53.00
N ASP A 9 -7.97 64.80 -53.35
CA ASP A 9 -7.17 63.86 -54.19
C ASP A 9 -6.58 62.62 -53.45
N ALA A 10 -6.12 61.48 -54.03
CA ALA A 10 -5.43 61.08 -55.28
C ALA A 10 -3.88 61.22 -55.23
N ALA A 11 -3.00 60.29 -55.70
CA ALA A 11 -3.15 59.00 -56.42
C ALA A 11 -1.97 58.00 -56.14
N SER A 12 -1.87 56.89 -56.89
CA SER A 12 -0.82 55.81 -56.85
C SER A 12 -0.61 55.22 -58.28
N PRO A 13 0.20 54.16 -58.59
CA PRO A 13 1.09 53.27 -57.80
C PRO A 13 2.47 52.96 -58.50
N HIS A 14 3.02 51.73 -58.32
CA HIS A 14 4.08 51.00 -59.08
C HIS A 14 5.54 50.89 -58.50
N PRO A 15 6.36 49.86 -58.87
CA PRO A 15 7.21 49.11 -57.91
C PRO A 15 8.70 48.90 -58.32
N PRO A 16 9.44 48.06 -57.57
CA PRO A 16 10.31 46.99 -58.12
C PRO A 16 9.91 45.60 -57.56
N ALA A 17 9.90 44.48 -58.30
CA ALA A 17 10.94 43.81 -59.13
C ALA A 17 11.81 42.83 -58.33
N ALA A 18 12.27 41.74 -58.97
CA ALA A 18 12.72 40.51 -58.29
C ALA A 18 14.04 39.93 -58.85
N ALA A 19 14.49 38.84 -58.20
CA ALA A 19 15.57 37.90 -58.55
C ALA A 19 17.01 38.20 -58.07
N SER A 20 17.50 37.32 -57.20
CA SER A 20 18.79 36.63 -57.37
C SER A 20 18.83 35.39 -56.45
N GLN A 21 19.45 34.31 -56.91
CA GLN A 21 19.71 33.09 -56.13
C GLN A 21 21.20 33.02 -55.81
N LEU A 22 21.55 32.52 -54.63
CA LEU A 22 22.93 32.19 -54.23
C LEU A 22 22.97 30.77 -53.60
N PRO A 23 24.12 30.08 -53.61
CA PRO A 23 24.17 28.61 -53.54
C PRO A 23 24.08 28.04 -52.10
N PRO A 24 23.78 26.74 -51.95
CA PRO A 24 23.85 26.06 -50.65
C PRO A 24 25.31 25.96 -50.15
N SER A 25 25.49 26.13 -48.84
CA SER A 25 26.78 25.94 -48.17
C SER A 25 27.12 24.45 -48.02
N GLN A 26 28.41 24.12 -48.20
CA GLN A 26 28.97 22.81 -47.85
C GLN A 26 29.41 22.79 -46.37
N PRO A 27 29.47 21.62 -45.71
CA PRO A 27 29.87 21.52 -44.31
C PRO A 27 31.39 21.59 -44.14
N GLU A 28 31.86 22.53 -43.31
CA GLU A 28 33.24 22.51 -42.79
C GLU A 28 33.37 21.55 -41.58
N PRO A 29 34.55 20.93 -41.36
CA PRO A 29 34.76 20.00 -40.26
C PRO A 29 34.87 20.72 -38.90
N PRO A 30 34.44 20.09 -37.79
CA PRO A 30 34.47 20.73 -36.47
C PRO A 30 35.90 20.90 -35.95
N VAL A 31 36.27 22.15 -35.68
CA VAL A 31 37.53 22.50 -34.99
C VAL A 31 37.46 22.02 -33.54
N ARG A 32 38.53 21.38 -33.08
CA ARG A 32 38.65 20.79 -31.74
C ARG A 32 38.98 21.88 -30.70
N ALA A 33 38.00 22.24 -29.87
CA ALA A 33 38.17 23.14 -28.73
C ALA A 33 38.11 22.35 -27.41
N ASP A 34 39.22 22.29 -26.69
CA ASP A 34 39.29 21.62 -25.39
C ASP A 34 38.66 22.51 -24.30
N HIS A 35 37.51 22.09 -23.77
CA HIS A 35 36.82 22.81 -22.69
C HIS A 35 37.11 22.21 -21.31
N LEU A 36 37.73 23.03 -20.45
CA LEU A 36 37.79 22.82 -18.99
C LEU A 36 36.40 22.96 -18.37
N GLY A 37 35.61 21.89 -18.43
CA GLY A 37 34.27 21.82 -17.84
C GLY A 37 34.28 21.33 -16.39
N PHE A 38 33.97 22.21 -15.44
CA PHE A 38 33.62 21.82 -14.08
C PHE A 38 32.22 21.18 -14.07
N SER A 39 32.16 19.87 -14.27
CA SER A 39 30.90 19.11 -14.21
C SER A 39 30.47 18.90 -12.76
N VAL A 40 29.40 19.58 -12.34
CA VAL A 40 28.64 19.19 -11.15
C VAL A 40 27.80 17.97 -11.53
N GLU A 41 28.21 16.78 -11.09
CA GLU A 41 27.43 15.57 -11.31
C GLU A 41 26.11 15.63 -10.53
N VAL A 42 25.01 15.78 -11.24
CA VAL A 42 23.67 15.46 -10.72
C VAL A 42 23.50 13.94 -10.86
N PRO A 43 23.32 13.17 -9.77
CA PRO A 43 23.24 11.72 -9.85
C PRO A 43 22.03 11.26 -10.68
N ASP A 44 22.29 10.45 -11.71
CA ASP A 44 21.25 9.80 -12.52
C ASP A 44 20.59 8.68 -11.69
N PRO A 45 19.29 8.80 -11.32
CA PRO A 45 18.63 7.86 -10.43
C PRO A 45 18.35 6.48 -11.06
N PHE A 46 18.62 6.30 -12.36
CA PHE A 46 18.38 5.04 -13.07
C PHE A 46 19.64 4.25 -13.43
N ARG A 47 20.83 4.68 -12.98
CA ARG A 47 22.08 3.93 -13.15
C ARG A 47 22.26 2.94 -11.99
N PRO A 48 22.05 1.61 -12.17
CA PRO A 48 22.23 0.65 -11.09
C PRO A 48 23.68 0.69 -10.60
N SER A 49 23.88 0.66 -9.28
CA SER A 49 25.22 0.65 -8.71
C SER A 49 25.88 -0.71 -8.92
N ARG A 50 27.22 -0.76 -8.84
CA ARG A 50 27.97 -2.03 -8.91
C ARG A 50 27.75 -2.95 -7.70
N ARG A 51 26.82 -2.62 -6.80
CA ARG A 51 26.33 -3.48 -5.70
C ARG A 51 24.94 -4.09 -5.98
N ASP A 52 24.26 -3.66 -7.03
CA ASP A 52 22.88 -4.08 -7.34
C ASP A 52 22.80 -5.23 -8.37
N GLN A 53 23.94 -5.75 -8.82
CA GLN A 53 24.01 -7.01 -9.55
C GLN A 53 24.16 -8.17 -8.56
N PRO A 54 23.30 -9.21 -8.63
CA PRO A 54 23.43 -10.37 -7.74
C PRO A 54 24.69 -11.15 -8.09
N ASP A 55 25.66 -11.11 -7.18
CA ASP A 55 26.94 -11.81 -7.32
C ASP A 55 26.70 -13.33 -7.12
N PRO A 56 26.85 -14.19 -8.14
CA PRO A 56 26.54 -15.62 -8.01
C PRO A 56 27.43 -16.31 -6.97
N SER A 57 28.62 -15.76 -6.71
CA SER A 57 29.53 -16.23 -5.68
C SER A 57 29.09 -15.92 -4.25
N ALA A 58 28.15 -14.98 -4.05
CA ALA A 58 27.58 -14.70 -2.72
C ALA A 58 26.64 -15.83 -2.27
N SER A 59 25.78 -16.32 -3.18
CA SER A 59 24.92 -17.49 -2.93
C SER A 59 25.70 -18.77 -2.62
N GLU A 60 26.92 -18.91 -3.16
CA GLU A 60 27.81 -20.05 -2.84
C GLU A 60 28.64 -19.85 -1.56
N ARG A 61 28.73 -18.62 -1.03
CA ARG A 61 29.46 -18.31 0.21
C ARG A 61 28.60 -18.37 1.47
N GLU A 62 27.30 -18.08 1.38
CA GLU A 62 26.35 -18.34 2.47
C GLU A 62 26.15 -19.85 2.73
N LEU A 63 26.58 -20.72 1.79
CA LEU A 63 26.39 -22.18 1.85
C LEU A 63 27.34 -22.94 2.81
N HIS A 64 28.29 -22.27 3.46
CA HIS A 64 29.35 -22.95 4.24
C HIS A 64 29.54 -22.54 5.71
N GLU A 65 28.83 -21.53 6.23
CA GLU A 65 28.87 -21.15 7.65
C GLU A 65 27.47 -20.96 8.26
N GLY A 66 27.13 -21.80 9.24
CA GLY A 66 26.14 -21.49 10.28
C GLY A 66 24.66 -21.36 9.89
N GLY A 67 24.27 -21.61 8.64
CA GLY A 67 22.88 -21.52 8.18
C GLY A 67 21.92 -22.41 8.98
N GLU A 68 21.07 -21.81 9.81
CA GLU A 68 20.08 -22.55 10.62
C GLU A 68 18.93 -23.07 9.73
N TYR A 69 18.99 -24.34 9.33
CA TYR A 69 17.93 -25.03 8.59
C TYR A 69 16.63 -25.19 9.41
N ARG A 70 15.55 -25.55 8.72
CA ARG A 70 14.27 -25.97 9.30
C ARG A 70 13.96 -27.40 8.89
N ASP A 71 13.70 -28.25 9.88
CA ASP A 71 13.35 -29.65 9.65
C ASP A 71 11.83 -29.84 9.74
N VAL A 72 11.26 -30.56 8.77
CA VAL A 72 9.82 -30.80 8.63
C VAL A 72 9.57 -32.27 8.30
N ALA A 73 9.01 -33.00 9.26
CA ALA A 73 8.53 -34.36 9.05
C ALA A 73 7.31 -34.36 8.13
N VAL A 74 7.32 -35.20 7.09
CA VAL A 74 6.23 -35.27 6.11
C VAL A 74 5.08 -36.12 6.69
N GLY A 75 3.91 -35.50 6.85
CA GLY A 75 2.70 -36.13 7.41
C GLY A 75 2.50 -35.91 8.91
N GLU A 76 3.51 -35.41 9.62
CA GLU A 76 3.45 -35.16 11.07
C GLU A 76 3.36 -33.64 11.35
N PRO A 77 2.19 -33.12 11.78
CA PRO A 77 1.95 -31.68 11.88
C PRO A 77 2.54 -31.08 13.17
N SER A 78 3.82 -30.68 13.10
CA SER A 78 4.57 -30.11 14.24
C SER A 78 3.82 -28.95 14.94
N PRO A 79 3.74 -28.95 16.28
CA PRO A 79 3.10 -27.90 17.06
C PRO A 79 4.00 -26.66 17.27
N GLU A 80 5.28 -26.74 16.93
CA GLU A 80 6.28 -25.71 17.25
C GLU A 80 6.24 -24.52 16.28
N PHE A 81 5.86 -24.77 15.03
CA PHE A 81 5.80 -23.76 13.98
C PHE A 81 4.50 -22.92 14.02
N ALA A 82 4.55 -21.74 13.40
CA ALA A 82 3.41 -20.83 13.36
C ALA A 82 2.19 -21.44 12.63
N GLY A 83 1.02 -21.40 13.26
CA GLY A 83 -0.23 -21.87 12.63
C GLY A 83 -0.65 -21.01 11.43
N ASN A 84 -1.31 -21.62 10.43
CA ASN A 84 -1.59 -20.99 9.13
C ASN A 84 -2.66 -19.86 9.11
N ALA A 85 -2.95 -19.26 10.27
CA ALA A 85 -3.91 -18.18 10.43
C ALA A 85 -3.34 -16.82 10.00
N VAL A 86 -3.96 -16.17 9.01
CA VAL A 86 -3.60 -14.81 8.56
C VAL A 86 -4.40 -13.77 9.33
N ARG A 87 -3.77 -12.64 9.67
CA ARG A 87 -4.43 -11.48 10.28
C ARG A 87 -3.91 -10.20 9.64
N THR A 88 -4.80 -9.48 8.96
CA THR A 88 -4.54 -8.14 8.40
C THR A 88 -5.12 -7.03 9.28
N ALA A 89 -6.08 -7.35 10.16
CA ALA A 89 -6.67 -6.40 11.10
C ALA A 89 -5.68 -5.92 12.17
N LYS A 90 -5.56 -4.58 12.31
CA LYS A 90 -4.59 -3.90 13.17
C LYS A 90 -4.85 -4.13 14.65
N TYR A 91 -6.11 -4.08 15.05
CA TYR A 91 -6.54 -4.03 16.43
C TYR A 91 -7.06 -5.39 16.92
N SER A 92 -7.30 -5.49 18.22
CA SER A 92 -8.10 -6.53 18.87
C SER A 92 -9.09 -5.84 19.79
N ALA A 93 -10.19 -6.48 20.19
CA ALA A 93 -11.24 -5.84 20.98
C ALA A 93 -10.71 -5.08 22.22
N LEU A 94 -9.75 -5.67 22.94
CA LEU A 94 -9.11 -5.06 24.12
C LEU A 94 -8.00 -4.06 23.77
N THR A 95 -7.31 -4.22 22.63
CA THR A 95 -6.21 -3.31 22.23
C THR A 95 -6.66 -2.17 21.34
N PHE A 96 -7.92 -2.17 20.89
CA PHE A 96 -8.50 -1.15 20.03
C PHE A 96 -8.39 0.24 20.66
N LEU A 97 -9.06 0.48 21.80
CA LEU A 97 -9.10 1.80 22.42
C LEU A 97 -7.70 2.39 22.71
N PRO A 98 -6.77 1.70 23.39
CA PRO A 98 -5.45 2.30 23.69
C PRO A 98 -4.58 2.50 22.44
N ARG A 99 -4.60 1.58 21.46
CA ARG A 99 -3.80 1.75 20.23
C ARG A 99 -4.41 2.78 19.28
N ASN A 100 -5.73 2.82 19.17
CA ASN A 100 -6.42 3.79 18.32
C ASN A 100 -6.25 5.21 18.87
N LEU A 101 -6.43 5.43 20.19
CA LEU A 101 -6.13 6.72 20.80
C LEU A 101 -4.67 7.12 20.60
N PHE A 102 -3.71 6.20 20.75
CA PHE A 102 -2.30 6.47 20.47
C PHE A 102 -2.04 6.82 18.99
N GLU A 103 -2.60 6.07 18.03
CA GLU A 103 -2.50 6.38 16.59
C GLU A 103 -3.16 7.73 16.26
N GLN A 104 -4.30 8.07 16.88
CA GLN A 104 -4.94 9.38 16.77
C GLN A 104 -4.04 10.50 17.32
N PHE A 105 -3.49 10.38 18.52
CA PHE A 105 -2.60 11.40 19.12
C PHE A 105 -1.22 11.52 18.45
N ARG A 106 -0.91 10.71 17.42
CA ARG A 106 0.22 10.98 16.50
C ARG A 106 -0.10 12.06 15.44
N ARG A 107 -1.30 12.66 15.47
CA ARG A 107 -1.69 13.88 14.73
C ARG A 107 -1.49 15.10 15.62
N LEU A 108 -0.73 16.09 15.14
CA LEU A 108 -0.36 17.29 15.92
C LEU A 108 -1.58 18.10 16.40
N SER A 109 -2.63 18.18 15.58
CA SER A 109 -3.85 18.91 15.93
C SER A 109 -4.57 18.34 17.16
N TYR A 110 -4.61 17.01 17.33
CA TYR A 110 -5.23 16.41 18.51
C TYR A 110 -4.40 16.62 19.78
N VAL A 111 -3.06 16.71 19.66
CA VAL A 111 -2.18 17.09 20.78
C VAL A 111 -2.39 18.55 21.17
N TYR A 112 -2.51 19.46 20.19
CA TYR A 112 -2.83 20.87 20.40
C TYR A 112 -4.18 21.05 21.12
N PHE A 113 -5.24 20.39 20.64
CA PHE A 113 -6.56 20.45 21.30
C PHE A 113 -6.55 19.81 22.69
N LEU A 114 -5.81 18.71 22.90
CA LEU A 114 -5.65 18.12 24.23
C LEU A 114 -4.97 19.08 25.21
N ALA A 115 -3.89 19.75 24.79
CA ALA A 115 -3.18 20.72 25.63
C ALA A 115 -4.10 21.87 26.06
N ILE A 116 -4.91 22.39 25.15
CA ILE A 116 -5.92 23.43 25.43
C ILE A 116 -7.04 22.92 26.32
N THR A 117 -7.56 21.71 26.08
CA THR A 117 -8.59 21.09 26.92
C THR A 117 -8.08 20.93 28.35
N VAL A 118 -6.83 20.48 28.55
CA VAL A 118 -6.19 20.36 29.87
C VAL A 118 -5.96 21.72 30.53
N LEU A 119 -5.45 22.71 29.79
CA LEU A 119 -5.23 24.07 30.29
C LEU A 119 -6.54 24.70 30.81
N ASN A 120 -7.65 24.47 30.10
CA ASN A 120 -8.99 24.95 30.43
C ASN A 120 -9.71 24.10 31.52
N GLN A 121 -9.07 23.09 32.09
CA GLN A 121 -9.52 22.47 33.36
C GLN A 121 -8.90 23.16 34.59
N LEU A 122 -7.79 23.90 34.44
CA LEU A 122 -7.15 24.58 35.56
C LEU A 122 -8.05 25.72 36.08
N PRO A 123 -8.52 25.68 37.34
CA PRO A 123 -9.54 26.61 37.83
C PRO A 123 -9.07 28.08 37.91
N GLN A 124 -7.77 28.33 37.85
CA GLN A 124 -7.17 29.68 37.81
C GLN A 124 -7.13 30.29 36.40
N VAL A 125 -7.39 29.50 35.36
CA VAL A 125 -7.24 29.88 33.94
C VAL A 125 -8.51 29.60 33.12
N ALA A 126 -9.38 28.70 33.59
CA ALA A 126 -10.57 28.25 32.87
C ALA A 126 -11.51 29.41 32.47
N VAL A 127 -11.61 29.65 31.15
CA VAL A 127 -12.48 30.69 30.55
C VAL A 127 -13.85 30.10 30.19
N PHE A 128 -13.91 28.79 29.91
CA PHE A 128 -15.13 28.08 29.53
C PHE A 128 -15.50 27.01 30.56
N GLY A 129 -16.79 26.67 30.65
CA GLY A 129 -17.27 25.63 31.57
C GLY A 129 -16.59 24.28 31.30
N ARG A 130 -16.11 23.60 32.36
CA ARG A 130 -15.27 22.39 32.29
C ARG A 130 -15.77 21.27 31.37
N GLY A 131 -17.08 21.08 31.26
CA GLY A 131 -17.67 20.09 30.34
C GLY A 131 -17.71 20.56 28.88
N ALA A 132 -17.96 21.84 28.65
CA ALA A 132 -18.05 22.43 27.31
C ALA A 132 -16.70 22.49 26.59
N SER A 133 -15.58 22.57 27.33
CA SER A 133 -14.23 22.54 26.76
C SER A 133 -13.74 21.14 26.35
N VAL A 134 -14.27 20.08 26.96
CA VAL A 134 -13.94 18.68 26.63
C VAL A 134 -14.78 18.15 25.47
N LEU A 135 -16.06 18.54 25.39
CA LEU A 135 -17.04 17.97 24.48
C LEU A 135 -16.61 17.97 22.99
N PRO A 136 -16.05 19.06 22.42
CA PRO A 136 -15.62 19.06 21.02
C PRO A 136 -14.52 18.04 20.75
N LEU A 137 -13.48 17.98 21.59
CA LEU A 137 -12.38 17.02 21.43
C LEU A 137 -12.88 15.57 21.60
N ALA A 138 -13.70 15.32 22.62
CA ALA A 138 -14.29 13.99 22.84
C ALA A 138 -15.14 13.52 21.64
N PHE A 139 -15.92 14.42 21.04
CA PHE A 139 -16.72 14.11 19.84
C PHE A 139 -15.86 13.81 18.62
N VAL A 140 -14.78 14.57 18.38
CA VAL A 140 -13.82 14.29 17.28
C VAL A 140 -13.16 12.92 17.46
N LEU A 141 -12.62 12.65 18.65
CA LEU A 141 -11.93 11.37 18.93
C LEU A 141 -12.88 10.17 18.82
N PHE A 142 -14.15 10.35 19.23
CA PHE A 142 -15.20 9.33 19.11
C PHE A 142 -15.57 9.04 17.65
N VAL A 143 -15.81 10.06 16.82
CA VAL A 143 -16.17 9.87 15.40
C VAL A 143 -15.04 9.19 14.63
N THR A 144 -13.79 9.58 14.87
CA THR A 144 -12.60 8.92 14.31
C THR A 144 -12.47 7.47 14.79
N ALA A 145 -12.72 7.19 16.08
CA ALA A 145 -12.69 5.83 16.61
C ALA A 145 -13.80 4.94 15.99
N VAL A 146 -15.02 5.46 15.80
CA VAL A 146 -16.11 4.72 15.13
C VAL A 146 -15.75 4.40 13.68
N LYS A 147 -15.14 5.35 12.95
CA LYS A 147 -14.60 5.15 11.60
C LYS A 147 -13.55 4.03 11.55
N ASP A 148 -12.53 4.12 12.40
CA ASP A 148 -11.42 3.16 12.43
C ASP A 148 -11.88 1.76 12.87
N ALA A 149 -12.82 1.67 13.81
CA ALA A 149 -13.47 0.42 14.19
C ALA A 149 -14.23 -0.20 13.01
N TYR A 150 -14.96 0.59 12.22
CA TYR A 150 -15.66 0.10 11.03
C TYR A 150 -14.70 -0.44 9.96
N GLU A 151 -13.57 0.24 9.71
CA GLU A 151 -12.52 -0.30 8.83
C GLU A 151 -11.98 -1.64 9.33
N ASP A 152 -11.58 -1.74 10.60
CA ASP A 152 -10.92 -2.94 11.10
C ASP A 152 -11.89 -4.11 11.31
N ILE A 153 -13.18 -3.85 11.57
CA ILE A 153 -14.24 -4.86 11.50
C ILE A 153 -14.36 -5.43 10.08
N ARG A 154 -14.23 -4.61 9.03
CA ARG A 154 -14.19 -5.11 7.63
C ARG A 154 -12.95 -5.98 7.37
N ARG A 155 -11.78 -5.61 7.90
CA ARG A 155 -10.56 -6.45 7.85
C ARG A 155 -10.76 -7.78 8.57
N HIS A 156 -11.26 -7.76 9.82
CA HIS A 156 -11.59 -8.97 10.58
C HIS A 156 -12.62 -9.88 9.88
N ARG A 157 -13.63 -9.32 9.19
CA ARG A 157 -14.57 -10.10 8.37
C ARG A 157 -13.87 -10.75 7.18
N SER A 158 -12.91 -10.07 6.54
CA SER A 158 -12.12 -10.65 5.45
C SER A 158 -11.17 -11.75 5.93
N ASP A 159 -10.38 -11.47 6.97
CA ASP A 159 -9.52 -12.45 7.65
C ASP A 159 -10.32 -13.69 8.07
N ARG A 160 -11.56 -13.51 8.59
CA ARG A 160 -12.44 -14.61 9.01
C ARG A 160 -12.95 -15.46 7.84
N ARG A 161 -13.16 -14.89 6.64
CA ARG A 161 -13.51 -15.68 5.44
C ARG A 161 -12.33 -16.55 5.03
N GLU A 162 -11.16 -15.92 4.88
CA GLU A 162 -9.92 -16.58 4.46
C GLU A 162 -9.53 -17.73 5.38
N ASN A 163 -9.49 -17.47 6.69
CA ASN A 163 -9.11 -18.46 7.71
C ASN A 163 -10.09 -19.63 7.87
N ASN A 164 -11.31 -19.52 7.33
CA ASN A 164 -12.33 -20.58 7.37
C ASN A 164 -12.57 -21.24 6.00
N ARG A 165 -11.81 -20.90 4.94
CA ARG A 165 -11.72 -21.75 3.75
C ARG A 165 -11.32 -23.17 4.15
N LEU A 166 -11.72 -24.16 3.37
CA LEU A 166 -11.35 -25.57 3.57
C LEU A 166 -10.19 -25.95 2.64
N ALA A 167 -9.44 -26.98 3.02
CA ALA A 167 -8.52 -27.71 2.17
C ALA A 167 -8.58 -29.20 2.55
N ALA A 168 -8.27 -30.10 1.61
CA ALA A 168 -8.26 -31.53 1.85
C ALA A 168 -6.90 -31.95 2.43
N VAL A 169 -6.87 -32.41 3.69
CA VAL A 169 -5.62 -32.75 4.40
C VAL A 169 -5.60 -34.23 4.76
N LEU A 170 -4.47 -34.89 4.54
CA LEU A 170 -4.28 -36.31 4.81
C LEU A 170 -4.56 -36.61 6.29
N ALA A 171 -5.36 -37.66 6.55
CA ALA A 171 -5.66 -38.09 7.90
C ALA A 171 -4.46 -38.84 8.52
N PRO A 172 -3.97 -38.45 9.72
CA PRO A 172 -2.86 -39.14 10.37
C PRO A 172 -3.24 -40.51 10.99
N GLN A 173 -4.50 -40.93 10.83
CA GLN A 173 -5.05 -42.17 11.42
C GLN A 173 -5.70 -43.11 10.39
N THR A 174 -5.95 -42.64 9.15
CA THR A 174 -6.49 -43.44 8.04
C THR A 174 -5.63 -43.24 6.79
N ALA A 175 -4.90 -44.28 6.40
CA ALA A 175 -4.03 -44.23 5.22
C ALA A 175 -4.85 -43.90 3.94
N GLY A 176 -4.45 -42.84 3.24
CA GLY A 176 -5.08 -42.39 1.99
C GLY A 176 -6.37 -41.57 2.12
N GLU A 177 -6.91 -41.37 3.33
CA GLU A 177 -8.11 -40.55 3.52
C GLU A 177 -7.76 -39.05 3.63
N TYR A 178 -8.54 -38.18 2.97
CA TYR A 178 -8.36 -36.74 3.02
C TYR A 178 -9.57 -36.05 3.67
N LEU A 179 -9.34 -35.38 4.80
CA LEU A 179 -10.38 -34.73 5.60
C LEU A 179 -10.40 -33.20 5.38
N PRO A 180 -11.58 -32.55 5.37
CA PRO A 180 -11.71 -31.11 5.14
C PRO A 180 -11.25 -30.29 6.37
N LYS A 181 -10.01 -29.79 6.34
CA LYS A 181 -9.40 -28.96 7.39
C LYS A 181 -9.60 -27.48 7.06
N LYS A 182 -9.96 -26.65 8.05
CA LYS A 182 -10.03 -25.18 7.87
C LYS A 182 -8.62 -24.60 7.79
N TRP A 183 -8.39 -23.65 6.88
CA TRP A 183 -7.05 -23.12 6.58
C TRP A 183 -6.25 -22.69 7.81
N LYS A 184 -6.90 -22.04 8.80
CA LYS A 184 -6.27 -21.63 10.08
C LYS A 184 -5.75 -22.76 10.98
N HIS A 185 -6.16 -24.00 10.72
CA HIS A 185 -5.75 -25.21 11.46
C HIS A 185 -4.72 -26.04 10.68
N ILE A 186 -4.33 -25.61 9.49
CA ILE A 186 -3.19 -26.18 8.77
C ILE A 186 -1.89 -25.78 9.50
N ARG A 187 -0.94 -26.70 9.55
CA ARG A 187 0.38 -26.57 10.17
C ARG A 187 1.47 -27.00 9.19
N VAL A 188 2.71 -26.63 9.50
CA VAL A 188 3.90 -27.20 8.85
C VAL A 188 3.93 -28.71 9.11
N GLY A 189 4.25 -29.51 8.09
CA GLY A 189 4.19 -30.98 8.11
C GLY A 189 2.86 -31.60 7.65
N ASP A 190 1.75 -30.84 7.63
CA ASP A 190 0.49 -31.32 7.01
C ASP A 190 0.71 -31.62 5.51
N VAL A 191 0.28 -32.81 5.08
CA VAL A 191 0.18 -33.16 3.65
C VAL A 191 -1.21 -32.77 3.14
N VAL A 192 -1.25 -31.86 2.17
CA VAL A 192 -2.47 -31.25 1.66
C VAL A 192 -2.66 -31.60 0.19
N ARG A 193 -3.87 -32.02 -0.18
CA ARG A 193 -4.33 -32.20 -1.55
C ARG A 193 -5.13 -30.98 -1.99
N VAL A 194 -4.86 -30.53 -3.21
CA VAL A 194 -5.43 -29.32 -3.82
C VAL A 194 -5.97 -29.71 -5.18
N ALA A 195 -7.22 -29.36 -5.47
CA ALA A 195 -7.90 -29.69 -6.74
C ALA A 195 -7.68 -28.61 -7.80
N SER A 196 -7.97 -28.94 -9.06
CA SER A 196 -7.93 -27.99 -10.18
C SER A 196 -8.81 -26.75 -9.91
N ASN A 197 -8.26 -25.56 -10.15
CA ASN A 197 -8.83 -24.24 -9.85
C ASN A 197 -8.95 -23.87 -8.37
N GLU A 198 -8.35 -24.62 -7.44
CA GLU A 198 -8.25 -24.19 -6.04
C GLU A 198 -7.05 -23.28 -5.78
N THR A 199 -7.25 -22.31 -4.88
CA THR A 199 -6.19 -21.43 -4.35
C THR A 199 -5.35 -22.15 -3.29
N LEU A 200 -4.03 -22.07 -3.39
CA LEU A 200 -3.09 -22.72 -2.49
C LEU A 200 -3.12 -22.12 -1.06
N PRO A 201 -3.25 -22.93 0.01
CA PRO A 201 -3.55 -22.46 1.36
C PRO A 201 -2.33 -21.98 2.17
N ALA A 202 -1.14 -22.42 1.79
CA ALA A 202 0.15 -22.24 2.46
C ALA A 202 1.26 -22.48 1.42
N ASP A 203 2.53 -22.23 1.78
CA ASP A 203 3.64 -22.60 0.91
C ASP A 203 3.96 -24.09 1.12
N MET A 204 4.05 -24.85 0.03
CA MET A 204 4.18 -26.30 0.08
C MET A 204 5.10 -26.86 -1.02
N VAL A 205 5.83 -27.93 -0.69
CA VAL A 205 6.64 -28.70 -1.63
C VAL A 205 5.79 -29.80 -2.25
N LEU A 206 5.82 -29.93 -3.59
CA LEU A 206 5.09 -30.95 -4.31
C LEU A 206 5.68 -32.35 -4.07
N LEU A 207 4.84 -33.26 -3.61
CA LEU A 207 5.16 -34.69 -3.41
C LEU A 207 4.65 -35.53 -4.58
N ALA A 208 3.43 -35.25 -5.05
CA ALA A 208 2.84 -35.93 -6.20
C ALA A 208 1.82 -35.05 -6.93
N THR A 209 1.60 -35.30 -8.21
CA THR A 209 0.57 -34.64 -9.02
C THR A 209 -0.24 -35.66 -9.82
N SER A 210 -1.36 -35.22 -10.40
CA SER A 210 -2.18 -36.04 -11.30
C SER A 210 -1.49 -36.46 -12.60
N ASP A 211 -0.32 -35.91 -12.92
CA ASP A 211 0.47 -36.25 -14.09
C ASP A 211 1.57 -37.26 -13.68
N PRO A 212 1.73 -38.41 -14.37
CA PRO A 212 2.79 -39.38 -14.05
C PRO A 212 4.22 -38.81 -14.11
N THR A 213 4.45 -37.73 -14.85
CA THR A 213 5.73 -37.01 -14.89
C THR A 213 6.00 -36.15 -13.64
N GLY A 214 5.00 -35.99 -12.76
CA GLY A 214 5.04 -35.10 -11.60
C GLY A 214 4.77 -33.63 -11.94
N LEU A 215 4.36 -33.31 -13.17
CA LEU A 215 4.07 -31.95 -13.62
C LEU A 215 2.82 -31.38 -12.94
N ALA A 216 2.89 -30.10 -12.54
CA ALA A 216 1.77 -29.26 -12.17
C ALA A 216 1.89 -27.88 -12.83
N HIS A 217 0.77 -27.29 -13.21
CA HIS A 217 0.70 -25.93 -13.73
C HIS A 217 0.12 -24.98 -12.68
N VAL A 218 0.82 -23.89 -12.40
CA VAL A 218 0.50 -22.95 -11.32
C VAL A 218 0.40 -21.53 -11.87
N GLN A 219 -0.72 -20.85 -11.59
CA GLN A 219 -0.94 -19.47 -11.98
C GLN A 219 -0.54 -18.52 -10.85
N THR A 220 0.27 -17.50 -11.16
CA THR A 220 0.90 -16.60 -10.17
C THR A 220 0.39 -15.16 -10.18
N VAL A 221 -0.70 -14.87 -10.92
CA VAL A 221 -1.37 -13.54 -10.99
C VAL A 221 -1.51 -12.85 -9.63
N ASN A 222 -1.88 -13.57 -8.56
CA ASN A 222 -2.04 -13.04 -7.20
C ASN A 222 -0.72 -12.65 -6.48
N LEU A 223 0.42 -12.78 -7.17
CA LEU A 223 1.76 -12.77 -6.59
C LEU A 223 2.74 -11.90 -7.42
N ASP A 224 2.72 -12.03 -8.74
CA ASP A 224 3.58 -11.31 -9.69
C ASP A 224 2.86 -10.81 -10.95
N GLY A 225 1.53 -10.88 -11.01
CA GLY A 225 0.73 -10.43 -12.14
C GLY A 225 0.73 -11.37 -13.36
N GLU A 226 1.63 -12.37 -13.42
CA GLU A 226 1.78 -13.20 -14.61
C GLU A 226 0.59 -14.18 -14.81
N ILE A 227 -0.08 -14.07 -15.96
CA ILE A 227 -1.08 -15.05 -16.43
C ILE A 227 -0.43 -16.41 -16.73
N ASN A 228 0.81 -16.39 -17.22
CA ASN A 228 1.51 -17.56 -17.73
C ASN A 228 1.58 -18.67 -16.68
N LEU A 229 1.14 -19.87 -17.06
CA LEU A 229 1.12 -21.02 -16.17
C LEU A 229 2.55 -21.51 -15.93
N LYS A 230 3.09 -21.20 -14.76
CA LYS A 230 4.45 -21.60 -14.36
C LYS A 230 4.45 -23.10 -14.08
N THR A 231 5.35 -23.81 -14.74
CA THR A 231 5.53 -25.24 -14.51
C THR A 231 6.22 -25.48 -13.18
N ARG A 232 5.73 -26.50 -12.48
CA ARG A 232 6.20 -26.97 -11.18
C ARG A 232 6.19 -28.49 -11.18
N TYR A 233 7.09 -29.10 -10.42
CA TYR A 233 7.38 -30.52 -10.51
C TYR A 233 7.43 -31.15 -9.13
N ALA A 234 6.64 -32.20 -8.90
CA ALA A 234 6.99 -33.23 -7.93
C ALA A 234 8.29 -33.93 -8.37
N LYS A 235 9.02 -34.50 -7.42
CA LYS A 235 10.18 -35.34 -7.74
C LYS A 235 9.72 -36.72 -8.17
N GLN A 236 10.46 -37.38 -9.04
CA GLN A 236 10.09 -38.74 -9.50
C GLN A 236 10.17 -39.74 -8.34
N GLU A 237 11.13 -39.55 -7.44
CA GLU A 237 11.29 -40.29 -6.20
C GLU A 237 10.05 -40.20 -5.29
N THR A 238 9.43 -39.01 -5.18
CA THR A 238 8.22 -38.80 -4.36
C THR A 238 6.95 -39.23 -5.09
N GLN A 239 6.86 -38.98 -6.41
CA GLN A 239 5.73 -39.39 -7.26
C GLN A 239 5.57 -40.92 -7.28
N LEU A 240 6.67 -41.66 -7.47
CA LEU A 240 6.68 -43.12 -7.47
C LEU A 240 6.33 -43.69 -6.10
N ARG A 241 6.91 -43.14 -5.01
CA ARG A 241 6.58 -43.53 -3.63
C ARG A 241 5.10 -43.33 -3.32
N PHE A 242 4.55 -42.15 -3.61
CA PHE A 242 3.14 -41.87 -3.39
C PHE A 242 2.22 -42.80 -4.20
N SER A 243 2.63 -43.16 -5.43
CA SER A 243 1.87 -44.07 -6.30
C SER A 243 1.88 -45.54 -5.83
N HIS A 244 2.89 -45.96 -5.05
CA HIS A 244 3.00 -47.31 -4.51
C HIS A 244 2.39 -47.43 -3.11
N ASP A 245 2.76 -46.50 -2.21
CA ASP A 245 2.47 -46.59 -0.77
C ASP A 245 1.26 -45.74 -0.35
N GLY A 246 0.71 -44.89 -1.24
CA GLY A 246 -0.41 -43.98 -0.94
C GLY A 246 -0.08 -42.83 0.01
N HIS A 247 1.17 -42.74 0.48
CA HIS A 247 1.73 -41.71 1.33
C HIS A 247 3.23 -41.56 1.05
N VAL A 248 3.85 -40.51 1.58
CA VAL A 248 5.31 -40.33 1.57
C VAL A 248 5.73 -39.97 2.99
N ALA A 249 6.54 -40.81 3.62
CA ALA A 249 7.21 -40.50 4.87
C ALA A 249 8.66 -40.05 4.58
N GLY A 250 9.16 -39.09 5.35
CA GLY A 250 10.52 -38.55 5.17
C GLY A 250 10.74 -37.27 5.96
N MET A 251 11.99 -36.82 6.01
CA MET A 251 12.39 -35.57 6.68
C MET A 251 12.84 -34.53 5.65
N LEU A 252 12.13 -33.41 5.57
CA LEU A 252 12.47 -32.29 4.71
C LEU A 252 13.29 -31.26 5.51
N HIS A 253 14.54 -31.03 5.10
CA HIS A 253 15.42 -30.01 5.66
C HIS A 253 15.41 -28.82 4.68
N CYS A 254 14.78 -27.69 5.03
CA CYS A 254 14.66 -26.52 4.16
C CYS A 254 15.34 -25.26 4.70
N GLU A 255 15.55 -24.28 3.83
CA GLU A 255 15.94 -22.92 4.22
C GLU A 255 14.92 -22.30 5.22
N ARG A 256 15.36 -21.30 5.99
CA ARG A 256 14.44 -20.51 6.82
C ARG A 256 13.55 -19.58 5.96
N PRO A 257 12.34 -19.24 6.47
CA PRO A 257 11.40 -18.38 5.75
C PRO A 257 12.03 -17.03 5.37
N ASN A 258 12.13 -16.76 4.06
CA ASN A 258 12.76 -15.56 3.52
C ASN A 258 11.83 -14.82 2.53
N ARG A 259 12.19 -13.58 2.18
CA ARG A 259 11.40 -12.73 1.28
C ARG A 259 11.62 -13.04 -0.21
N ASN A 260 12.57 -13.92 -0.58
CA ASN A 260 12.88 -14.22 -1.97
C ASN A 260 11.83 -15.16 -2.57
N ILE A 261 10.91 -14.61 -3.36
CA ILE A 261 9.81 -15.35 -4.02
C ILE A 261 10.32 -16.40 -5.02
N TYR A 262 11.45 -16.13 -5.68
CA TYR A 262 12.00 -16.98 -6.74
C TYR A 262 13.10 -17.95 -6.27
N GLY A 263 13.67 -17.72 -5.08
CA GLY A 263 14.59 -18.64 -4.42
C GLY A 263 13.86 -19.65 -3.53
N PHE A 264 14.36 -20.88 -3.49
CA PHE A 264 14.02 -21.89 -2.48
C PHE A 264 15.06 -23.01 -2.55
N GLN A 265 15.60 -23.42 -1.41
CA GLN A 265 16.46 -24.60 -1.28
C GLN A 265 15.96 -25.52 -0.17
N ALA A 266 15.89 -26.82 -0.46
CA ALA A 266 15.63 -27.86 0.53
C ALA A 266 16.22 -29.22 0.11
N ASN A 267 16.41 -30.12 1.08
CA ASN A 267 16.78 -31.52 0.84
C ASN A 267 15.80 -32.44 1.57
N LEU A 268 15.15 -33.31 0.81
CA LEU A 268 14.19 -34.29 1.32
C LEU A 268 14.88 -35.64 1.50
N GLU A 269 14.91 -36.16 2.72
CA GLU A 269 15.48 -37.46 3.04
C GLU A 269 14.37 -38.52 3.14
N ILE A 270 14.40 -39.49 2.22
CA ILE A 270 13.45 -40.60 2.09
C ILE A 270 14.28 -41.88 1.93
N ASP A 271 14.02 -42.91 2.74
CA ASP A 271 14.73 -44.20 2.71
C ASP A 271 16.27 -44.09 2.76
N GLY A 272 16.80 -43.08 3.46
CA GLY A 272 18.24 -42.77 3.51
C GLY A 272 18.83 -42.16 2.22
N LYS A 273 17.99 -41.83 1.22
CA LYS A 273 18.38 -41.07 0.03
C LYS A 273 18.00 -39.60 0.19
N ARG A 274 18.92 -38.70 -0.17
CA ARG A 274 18.70 -37.24 -0.17
C ARG A 274 18.35 -36.75 -1.56
N VAL A 275 17.15 -36.19 -1.70
CA VAL A 275 16.63 -35.59 -2.93
C VAL A 275 16.65 -34.07 -2.79
N SER A 276 17.49 -33.38 -3.56
CA SER A 276 17.59 -31.92 -3.51
C SER A 276 16.46 -31.24 -4.30
N LEU A 277 15.85 -30.23 -3.69
CA LEU A 277 14.65 -29.52 -4.12
C LEU A 277 14.94 -28.04 -4.31
N GLY A 278 14.45 -27.48 -5.42
CA GLY A 278 14.65 -26.08 -5.79
C GLY A 278 13.35 -25.30 -6.02
N PRO A 279 13.42 -24.09 -6.58
CA PRO A 279 12.27 -23.22 -6.84
C PRO A 279 11.18 -23.85 -7.72
N SER A 280 11.53 -24.83 -8.55
CA SER A 280 10.63 -25.59 -9.40
C SER A 280 9.80 -26.65 -8.65
N ASN A 281 10.13 -26.96 -7.40
CA ASN A 281 9.44 -27.97 -6.59
C ASN A 281 8.49 -27.39 -5.52
N ILE A 282 8.55 -26.07 -5.28
CA ILE A 282 7.67 -25.37 -4.33
C ILE A 282 6.54 -24.62 -5.04
N VAL A 283 5.34 -24.66 -4.46
CA VAL A 283 4.19 -23.83 -4.84
C VAL A 283 3.78 -22.94 -3.67
N LEU A 284 3.43 -21.70 -3.95
CA LEU A 284 3.26 -20.65 -2.94
C LEU A 284 1.79 -20.40 -2.62
N ARG A 285 1.53 -19.92 -1.40
CA ARG A 285 0.19 -19.51 -0.94
C ARG A 285 -0.42 -18.47 -1.87
N GLY A 286 -1.70 -18.64 -2.21
CA GLY A 286 -2.45 -17.69 -3.03
C GLY A 286 -2.26 -17.84 -4.54
N CYS A 287 -1.29 -18.64 -5.01
CA CYS A 287 -1.32 -19.16 -6.36
C CYS A 287 -2.55 -20.05 -6.59
N GLU A 288 -2.95 -20.26 -7.84
CA GLU A 288 -4.01 -21.21 -8.21
C GLU A 288 -3.44 -22.39 -8.99
N LEU A 289 -3.92 -23.60 -8.70
CA LEU A 289 -3.62 -24.79 -9.50
C LEU A 289 -4.48 -24.75 -10.78
N LYS A 290 -3.86 -24.87 -11.95
CA LYS A 290 -4.54 -24.95 -13.26
C LYS A 290 -4.04 -26.19 -14.01
N ASN A 291 -4.75 -26.61 -15.07
CA ASN A 291 -4.34 -27.68 -15.99
C ASN A 291 -3.76 -28.96 -15.34
N THR A 292 -4.22 -29.30 -14.13
CA THR A 292 -3.73 -30.41 -13.29
C THR A 292 -4.89 -30.77 -12.37
N THR A 293 -5.39 -32.01 -12.40
CA THR A 293 -6.67 -32.34 -11.75
C THR A 293 -6.57 -32.32 -10.23
N TRP A 294 -5.39 -32.71 -9.72
CA TRP A 294 -5.00 -32.55 -8.33
C TRP A 294 -3.48 -32.45 -8.19
N ALA A 295 -3.03 -31.75 -7.15
CA ALA A 295 -1.65 -31.75 -6.66
C ALA A 295 -1.63 -32.05 -5.16
N ILE A 296 -0.57 -32.71 -4.69
CA ILE A 296 -0.36 -33.10 -3.30
C ILE A 296 1.01 -32.59 -2.87
N GLY A 297 1.05 -31.88 -1.74
CA GLY A 297 2.29 -31.34 -1.19
C GLY A 297 2.31 -31.24 0.32
N VAL A 298 3.51 -31.21 0.89
CA VAL A 298 3.75 -30.98 2.32
C VAL A 298 3.90 -29.49 2.59
N VAL A 299 3.22 -28.96 3.60
CA VAL A 299 3.29 -27.55 4.00
C VAL A 299 4.62 -27.27 4.72
N VAL A 300 5.37 -26.28 4.23
CA VAL A 300 6.71 -25.92 4.73
C VAL A 300 6.73 -24.58 5.48
N TYR A 301 5.95 -23.61 4.98
CA TYR A 301 5.76 -22.31 5.63
C TYR A 301 4.26 -22.01 5.77
N ALA A 302 3.87 -21.51 6.93
CA ALA A 302 2.47 -21.34 7.30
C ALA A 302 2.19 -19.93 7.82
N GLY A 303 1.00 -19.41 7.49
CA GLY A 303 0.45 -18.19 8.07
C GLY A 303 1.31 -16.97 7.75
N LYS A 304 2.02 -16.43 8.75
CA LYS A 304 2.91 -15.27 8.60
C LYS A 304 4.23 -15.59 7.89
N GLU A 305 4.65 -16.85 7.89
CA GLU A 305 5.95 -17.27 7.37
C GLU A 305 5.93 -17.50 5.86
N THR A 306 4.77 -17.51 5.21
CA THR A 306 4.72 -17.69 3.75
C THR A 306 5.38 -16.53 3.03
N LYS A 307 6.03 -16.79 1.90
CA LYS A 307 6.79 -15.77 1.15
C LYS A 307 5.91 -14.59 0.74
N VAL A 308 4.61 -14.82 0.51
CA VAL A 308 3.62 -13.76 0.27
C VAL A 308 3.36 -12.90 1.51
N MET A 309 3.23 -13.49 2.70
CA MET A 309 3.02 -12.73 3.94
C MET A 309 4.29 -12.04 4.44
N LEU A 310 5.48 -12.56 4.12
CA LEU A 310 6.76 -11.89 4.37
C LEU A 310 6.98 -10.68 3.43
N ASN A 311 6.45 -10.70 2.21
CA ASN A 311 6.49 -9.55 1.30
C ASN A 311 5.35 -8.53 1.55
N ASN A 312 4.25 -8.95 2.16
CA ASN A 312 3.21 -8.06 2.66
C ASN A 312 3.72 -7.20 3.84
N SER A 313 4.16 -5.97 3.56
CA SER A 313 4.68 -4.99 4.54
C SER A 313 3.64 -4.46 5.57
N GLY A 314 2.57 -5.22 5.82
CA GLY A 314 1.43 -4.83 6.66
C GLY A 314 0.57 -3.73 6.01
N PRO A 315 -0.54 -3.32 6.66
CA PRO A 315 -1.34 -2.18 6.22
C PRO A 315 -0.64 -0.85 6.60
N PRO A 316 -0.01 -0.12 5.65
CA PRO A 316 0.70 1.11 5.99
C PRO A 316 -0.27 2.20 6.45
N SER A 317 0.21 3.10 7.32
CA SER A 317 -0.52 4.29 7.73
C SER A 317 -0.53 5.34 6.62
N LYS A 318 -1.35 5.14 5.58
CA LYS A 318 -1.58 6.14 4.53
C LYS A 318 -2.11 7.44 5.13
N ARG A 319 -1.49 8.56 4.75
CA ARG A 319 -1.85 9.95 5.10
C ARG A 319 -2.01 10.71 3.80
N SER A 320 -3.02 11.57 3.66
CA SER A 320 -3.21 12.34 2.44
C SER A 320 -2.28 13.55 2.35
N LEU A 321 -2.11 14.08 1.13
CA LEU A 321 -1.38 15.33 0.92
C LEU A 321 -2.09 16.49 1.62
N LEU A 322 -3.42 16.47 1.66
CA LEU A 322 -4.27 17.46 2.34
C LEU A 322 -4.09 17.38 3.87
N GLU A 323 -4.01 16.19 4.48
CA GLU A 323 -3.66 16.04 5.90
C GLU A 323 -2.27 16.63 6.20
N THR A 324 -1.31 16.50 5.28
CA THR A 324 0.04 17.06 5.43
C THR A 324 0.03 18.59 5.34
N GLN A 325 -0.74 19.17 4.40
CA GLN A 325 -0.93 20.62 4.29
C GLN A 325 -1.63 21.19 5.54
N LEU A 326 -2.71 20.56 6.01
CA LEU A 326 -3.40 20.97 7.25
C LEU A 326 -2.45 21.04 8.45
N ASN A 327 -1.56 20.05 8.63
CA ASN A 327 -0.57 20.09 9.70
C ASN A 327 0.38 21.29 9.59
N ARG A 328 0.78 21.70 8.37
CA ARG A 328 1.59 22.92 8.15
C ARG A 328 0.83 24.19 8.53
N GLU A 329 -0.40 24.34 8.05
CA GLU A 329 -1.24 25.51 8.38
C GLU A 329 -1.54 25.58 9.89
N THR A 330 -1.71 24.42 10.55
CA THR A 330 -1.87 24.33 12.02
C THR A 330 -0.68 24.96 12.75
N VAL A 331 0.55 24.72 12.29
CA VAL A 331 1.77 25.29 12.89
C VAL A 331 1.86 26.80 12.64
N ILE A 332 1.53 27.27 11.43
CA ILE A 332 1.51 28.71 11.11
C ILE A 332 0.49 29.46 11.98
N LEU A 333 -0.74 28.92 12.09
CA LEU A 333 -1.78 29.48 12.96
C LEU A 333 -1.39 29.42 14.45
N SER A 334 -0.66 28.39 14.88
CA SER A 334 -0.16 28.28 16.27
C SER A 334 0.88 29.36 16.59
N ILE A 335 1.76 29.71 15.64
CA ILE A 335 2.73 30.79 15.79
C ILE A 335 2.00 32.16 15.85
N MET A 336 1.01 32.38 14.98
CA MET A 336 0.18 33.59 14.99
C MET A 336 -0.61 33.75 16.30
N LEU A 337 -1.20 32.66 16.80
CA LEU A 337 -1.88 32.59 18.10
C LEU A 337 -0.94 33.01 19.24
N ILE A 338 0.26 32.43 19.31
CA ILE A 338 1.26 32.77 20.34
C ILE A 338 1.64 34.26 20.25
N GLY A 339 1.85 34.81 19.04
CA GLY A 339 2.16 36.23 18.85
C GLY A 339 1.07 37.17 19.37
N MET A 340 -0.21 36.84 19.17
CA MET A 340 -1.33 37.62 19.73
C MET A 340 -1.47 37.44 21.25
N CYS A 341 -1.24 36.24 21.78
CA CYS A 341 -1.22 36.01 23.23
C CYS A 341 -0.11 36.80 23.92
N ILE A 342 1.10 36.84 23.34
CA ILE A 342 2.21 37.68 23.82
C ILE A 342 1.80 39.16 23.80
N THR A 343 1.28 39.65 22.67
CA THR A 343 0.84 41.05 22.52
C THR A 343 -0.20 41.44 23.58
N ALA A 344 -1.24 40.62 23.76
CA ALA A 344 -2.27 40.85 24.77
C ALA A 344 -1.70 40.87 26.20
N SER A 345 -0.74 39.99 26.50
CA SER A 345 -0.10 39.88 27.82
C SER A 345 0.84 41.04 28.13
N VAL A 346 1.57 41.53 27.11
CA VAL A 346 2.41 42.73 27.22
C VAL A 346 1.57 43.97 27.44
N LEU A 347 0.48 44.15 26.68
CA LEU A 347 -0.45 45.27 26.87
C LEU A 347 -1.12 45.23 28.25
N ALA A 348 -1.57 44.05 28.71
CA ALA A 348 -2.10 43.87 30.06
C ALA A 348 -1.05 44.16 31.14
N GLY A 349 0.20 43.75 30.94
CA GLY A 349 1.31 44.04 31.86
C GLY A 349 1.65 45.52 31.96
N ILE A 350 1.71 46.23 30.82
CA ILE A 350 1.90 47.69 30.78
C ILE A 350 0.73 48.40 31.48
N TRP A 351 -0.51 47.98 31.23
CA TRP A 351 -1.67 48.53 31.91
C TRP A 351 -1.62 48.32 33.43
N LEU A 352 -1.25 47.12 33.89
CA LEU A 352 -1.14 46.76 35.30
C LEU A 352 -0.04 47.54 36.04
N LEU A 353 1.08 47.82 35.36
CA LEU A 353 2.17 48.66 35.87
C LEU A 353 1.75 50.14 35.98
N ASN A 354 1.08 50.67 34.95
CA ASN A 354 0.66 52.07 34.94
C ASN A 354 -0.41 52.38 35.99
N HIS A 355 -1.36 51.46 36.21
CA HIS A 355 -2.46 51.65 37.18
C HIS A 355 -2.17 51.02 38.55
N GLN A 356 -0.90 50.77 38.89
CA GLN A 356 -0.52 49.99 40.09
C GLN A 356 -1.07 50.55 41.41
N ARG A 357 -1.36 51.86 41.48
CA ARG A 357 -1.96 52.53 42.65
C ARG A 357 -3.50 52.52 42.68
N GLU A 358 -4.15 52.18 41.57
CA GLU A 358 -5.61 52.18 41.44
C GLU A 358 -6.22 50.77 41.56
N LEU A 359 -5.39 49.71 41.53
CA LEU A 359 -5.81 48.31 41.65
C LEU A 359 -6.81 48.06 42.78
N GLU A 360 -6.61 48.68 43.95
CA GLU A 360 -7.47 48.54 45.14
C GLU A 360 -8.94 48.93 44.89
N PHE A 361 -9.22 49.75 43.87
CA PHE A 361 -10.57 50.18 43.49
C PHE A 361 -11.14 49.41 42.30
N THR A 362 -10.32 48.63 41.57
CA THR A 362 -10.77 47.91 40.38
C THR A 362 -11.52 46.62 40.72
N GLN A 363 -12.64 46.37 40.02
CA GLN A 363 -13.56 45.27 40.31
C GLN A 363 -12.97 43.86 40.13
N PHE A 364 -11.86 43.72 39.38
CA PHE A 364 -11.27 42.42 39.00
C PHE A 364 -9.87 42.15 39.57
N PHE A 365 -9.22 43.15 40.18
CA PHE A 365 -7.86 43.02 40.77
C PHE A 365 -7.81 43.43 42.25
N ARG A 366 -8.97 43.45 42.94
CA ARG A 366 -9.10 43.97 44.30
C ARG A 366 -8.33 43.13 45.31
N GLU A 367 -7.30 43.72 45.93
CA GLU A 367 -6.39 43.05 46.89
C GLU A 367 -7.10 42.60 48.19
N LYS A 368 -8.14 43.32 48.59
CA LYS A 368 -8.86 43.12 49.85
C LYS A 368 -10.35 42.88 49.58
N ASP A 369 -10.90 41.80 50.14
CA ASP A 369 -12.33 41.52 50.04
C ASP A 369 -13.08 41.89 51.34
N TYR A 370 -13.53 43.16 51.38
CA TYR A 370 -14.19 43.79 52.53
C TYR A 370 -15.46 43.06 53.02
N THR A 371 -16.05 42.20 52.20
CA THR A 371 -17.21 41.34 52.52
C THR A 371 -16.87 40.09 53.32
N THR A 372 -15.64 39.57 53.21
CA THR A 372 -15.31 38.21 53.67
C THR A 372 -14.10 38.14 54.61
N GLY A 373 -13.36 39.24 54.79
CA GLY A 373 -12.23 39.32 55.72
C GLY A 373 -11.03 38.43 55.35
N LYS A 374 -11.02 37.89 54.13
CA LYS A 374 -9.92 37.08 53.59
C LYS A 374 -9.10 37.94 52.63
N ASN A 375 -7.79 37.99 52.85
CA ASN A 375 -6.86 38.62 51.92
C ASN A 375 -6.92 37.89 50.57
N TYR A 376 -6.96 38.63 49.48
CA TYR A 376 -6.85 38.03 48.15
C TYR A 376 -5.39 37.60 47.94
N ASN A 377 -5.14 36.39 47.44
CA ASN A 377 -3.78 35.97 47.10
C ASN A 377 -3.34 36.72 45.82
N TYR A 378 -2.77 37.91 46.01
CA TYR A 378 -2.12 38.64 44.94
C TYR A 378 -0.80 37.95 44.59
N TYR A 379 -0.82 37.09 43.56
CA TYR A 379 0.33 36.29 43.13
C TYR A 379 1.49 37.11 42.52
N GLY A 380 1.37 38.45 42.47
CA GLY A 380 2.37 39.36 41.92
C GLY A 380 2.22 39.59 40.41
N ILE A 381 2.71 40.76 39.96
CA ILE A 381 2.62 41.25 38.57
C ILE A 381 3.04 40.18 37.54
N GLY A 382 4.16 39.49 37.77
CA GLY A 382 4.65 38.45 36.85
C GLY A 382 3.70 37.26 36.69
N MET A 383 3.13 36.77 37.80
CA MET A 383 2.13 35.70 37.75
C MET A 383 0.81 36.17 37.14
N GLN A 384 0.40 37.43 37.37
CA GLN A 384 -0.78 38.01 36.75
C GLN A 384 -0.66 38.06 35.22
N ILE A 385 0.51 38.48 34.71
CA ILE A 385 0.83 38.50 33.28
C ILE A 385 0.85 37.07 32.70
N PHE A 386 1.43 36.11 33.42
CA PHE A 386 1.47 34.70 32.99
C PHE A 386 0.07 34.05 32.97
N VAL A 387 -0.78 34.30 33.97
CA VAL A 387 -2.17 33.82 33.96
C VAL A 387 -2.97 34.49 32.83
N THR A 388 -2.76 35.78 32.58
CA THR A 388 -3.37 36.50 31.44
C THR A 388 -2.94 35.89 30.10
N PHE A 389 -1.66 35.51 29.95
CA PHE A 389 -1.17 34.81 28.75
C PHE A 389 -1.90 33.47 28.54
N LEU A 390 -2.02 32.65 29.58
CA LEU A 390 -2.70 31.36 29.48
C LEU A 390 -4.21 31.51 29.24
N MET A 391 -4.86 32.53 29.79
CA MET A 391 -6.24 32.88 29.47
C MET A 391 -6.40 33.32 28.01
N ALA A 392 -5.48 34.16 27.50
CA ALA A 392 -5.49 34.59 26.10
C ALA A 392 -5.36 33.42 25.12
N VAL A 393 -4.53 32.41 25.44
CA VAL A 393 -4.44 31.15 24.65
C VAL A 393 -5.79 30.43 24.57
N ILE A 394 -6.56 30.39 25.67
CA ILE A 394 -7.90 29.78 25.68
C ILE A 394 -8.92 30.65 24.92
N VAL A 395 -8.89 31.98 25.07
CA VAL A 395 -9.81 32.88 24.35
C VAL A 395 -9.59 32.79 22.84
N TYR A 396 -8.33 32.84 22.40
CA TYR A 396 -7.97 32.84 20.99
C TYR A 396 -7.87 31.45 20.35
N GLN A 397 -8.15 30.36 21.10
CA GLN A 397 -8.16 28.96 20.59
C GLN A 397 -8.99 28.76 19.31
N VAL A 398 -10.02 29.61 19.10
CA VAL A 398 -10.96 29.55 17.97
C VAL A 398 -10.27 29.72 16.61
N ILE A 399 -9.07 30.32 16.58
CA ILE A 399 -8.23 30.50 15.37
C ILE A 399 -7.89 29.17 14.71
N ILE A 400 -7.78 28.08 15.47
CA ILE A 400 -7.57 26.72 14.94
C ILE A 400 -8.89 25.95 15.10
N PRO A 401 -9.79 25.98 14.10
CA PRO A 401 -11.14 25.46 14.24
C PRO A 401 -11.17 23.92 14.36
N ILE A 402 -11.59 23.42 15.53
CA ILE A 402 -11.88 21.98 15.76
C ILE A 402 -12.85 21.44 14.69
N SER A 403 -13.82 22.27 14.27
CA SER A 403 -14.82 21.96 13.25
C SER A 403 -14.22 21.60 11.88
N LEU A 404 -13.02 22.09 11.54
CA LEU A 404 -12.36 21.78 10.26
C LEU A 404 -11.97 20.30 10.17
N TYR A 405 -11.38 19.74 11.23
CA TYR A 405 -10.90 18.35 11.23
C TYR A 405 -12.05 17.34 11.20
N ILE A 406 -13.16 17.62 11.90
CA ILE A 406 -14.33 16.74 11.84
C ILE A 406 -15.12 16.91 10.53
N SER A 407 -15.20 18.12 9.97
CA SER A 407 -15.74 18.32 8.63
C SER A 407 -14.96 17.50 7.60
N MET A 408 -13.62 17.50 7.67
CA MET A 408 -12.76 16.69 6.81
C MET A 408 -13.02 15.18 6.94
N GLU A 409 -13.11 14.65 8.17
CA GLU A 409 -13.36 13.21 8.35
C GLU A 409 -14.80 12.79 7.95
N LEU A 410 -15.80 13.65 8.19
CA LEU A 410 -17.18 13.42 7.73
C LEU A 410 -17.32 13.53 6.20
N VAL A 411 -16.65 14.49 5.56
CA VAL A 411 -16.62 14.62 4.09
C VAL A 411 -15.96 13.39 3.45
N ARG A 412 -14.84 12.91 3.99
CA ARG A 412 -14.21 11.66 3.53
C ARG A 412 -15.15 10.45 3.68
N LEU A 413 -15.86 10.35 4.81
CA LEU A 413 -16.86 9.30 5.00
C LEU A 413 -18.00 9.37 3.96
N GLY A 414 -18.52 10.57 3.69
CA GLY A 414 -19.54 10.81 2.66
C GLY A 414 -19.04 10.46 1.25
N GLN A 415 -17.84 10.91 0.87
CA GLN A 415 -17.21 10.57 -0.41
C GLN A 415 -17.06 9.05 -0.60
N ALA A 416 -16.62 8.33 0.43
CA ALA A 416 -16.49 6.87 0.38
C ALA A 416 -17.85 6.15 0.32
N TYR A 417 -18.89 6.73 0.92
CA TYR A 417 -20.26 6.22 0.77
C TYR A 417 -20.76 6.40 -0.66
N PHE A 418 -20.62 7.59 -1.24
CA PHE A 418 -21.06 7.86 -2.62
C PHE A 418 -20.32 6.98 -3.64
N MET A 419 -18.98 6.89 -3.58
CA MET A 419 -18.20 6.01 -4.46
C MET A 419 -18.57 4.51 -4.31
N GLY A 420 -19.02 4.07 -3.13
CA GLY A 420 -19.49 2.70 -2.90
C GLY A 420 -20.98 2.45 -3.20
N ALA A 421 -21.75 3.51 -3.42
CA ALA A 421 -23.16 3.48 -3.80
C ALA A 421 -23.40 3.71 -5.30
N ASP A 422 -22.34 4.11 -6.02
CA ASP A 422 -22.31 4.27 -7.47
C ASP A 422 -22.68 2.95 -8.19
N ASN A 423 -23.47 3.07 -9.27
CA ASN A 423 -23.86 1.94 -10.12
C ASN A 423 -23.03 1.88 -11.41
N ASP A 424 -22.41 2.98 -11.84
CA ASP A 424 -21.55 3.00 -13.03
C ASP A 424 -20.18 2.32 -12.72
N LEU A 425 -19.85 2.20 -11.43
CA LEU A 425 -18.72 1.43 -10.89
C LEU A 425 -19.14 0.02 -10.39
N TYR A 426 -20.12 -0.59 -11.05
CA TYR A 426 -20.52 -1.99 -10.86
C TYR A 426 -20.16 -2.83 -12.09
N ASP A 427 -19.42 -3.91 -11.87
CA ASP A 427 -19.12 -4.89 -12.91
C ASP A 427 -20.09 -6.07 -12.84
N GLU A 428 -20.87 -6.27 -13.90
CA GLU A 428 -21.82 -7.39 -14.03
C GLU A 428 -21.13 -8.76 -14.10
N SER A 429 -19.91 -8.83 -14.63
CA SER A 429 -19.20 -10.08 -14.90
C SER A 429 -18.67 -10.74 -13.62
N SER A 430 -17.96 -9.99 -12.76
CA SER A 430 -17.60 -10.43 -11.41
C SER A 430 -18.73 -10.26 -10.39
N ARG A 431 -19.84 -9.61 -10.77
CA ARG A 431 -20.95 -9.20 -9.90
C ARG A 431 -20.48 -8.40 -8.68
N SER A 432 -19.51 -7.51 -8.89
CA SER A 432 -18.85 -6.78 -7.81
C SER A 432 -18.98 -5.27 -7.96
N ARG A 433 -19.17 -4.58 -6.82
CA ARG A 433 -19.20 -3.12 -6.70
C ARG A 433 -17.85 -2.60 -6.25
N PHE A 434 -17.56 -1.34 -6.58
CA PHE A 434 -16.46 -0.58 -6.02
C PHE A 434 -16.39 -0.64 -4.49
N GLN A 435 -15.16 -0.73 -3.95
CA GLN A 435 -14.93 -0.91 -2.52
C GLN A 435 -13.78 -0.06 -2.00
N CYS A 436 -14.09 1.09 -1.39
CA CYS A 436 -13.14 1.83 -0.57
C CYS A 436 -12.57 0.92 0.53
N ARG A 437 -11.26 0.64 0.50
CA ARG A 437 -10.53 -0.17 1.50
C ARG A 437 -9.78 0.68 2.55
N ALA A 438 -9.64 1.98 2.30
CA ALA A 438 -9.09 2.97 3.22
C ALA A 438 -9.86 4.29 3.01
N LEU A 439 -10.27 4.93 4.10
CA LEU A 439 -11.20 6.08 4.11
C LEU A 439 -10.48 7.42 4.39
N ASN A 440 -9.16 7.47 4.19
CA ASN A 440 -8.27 8.60 4.55
C ASN A 440 -7.62 9.31 3.34
N ILE A 441 -7.86 8.83 2.12
CA ILE A 441 -7.10 9.20 0.91
C ILE A 441 -8.02 9.44 -0.30
N ASN A 442 -9.28 9.76 -0.05
CA ASN A 442 -10.29 9.90 -1.12
C ASN A 442 -9.99 11.14 -1.98
N GLU A 443 -9.51 12.21 -1.34
CA GLU A 443 -9.10 13.44 -2.00
C GLU A 443 -7.83 13.29 -2.86
N ASP A 444 -6.95 12.32 -2.55
CA ASP A 444 -5.70 12.11 -3.29
C ASP A 444 -5.96 11.54 -4.70
N LEU A 445 -7.12 10.91 -4.93
CA LEU A 445 -7.55 10.41 -6.24
C LEU A 445 -7.62 11.55 -7.29
N GLY A 446 -8.02 12.75 -6.88
CA GLY A 446 -8.03 13.94 -7.72
C GLY A 446 -6.67 14.60 -7.95
N GLN A 447 -5.58 14.02 -7.39
CA GLN A 447 -4.23 14.57 -7.45
C GLN A 447 -3.21 13.60 -8.09
N ILE A 448 -3.68 12.48 -8.67
CA ILE A 448 -2.83 11.49 -9.33
C ILE A 448 -2.20 12.09 -10.59
N LYS A 449 -0.87 12.17 -10.61
CA LYS A 449 -0.07 12.62 -11.78
C LYS A 449 0.46 11.49 -12.65
N TYR A 450 0.62 10.30 -12.07
CA TYR A 450 1.18 9.12 -12.72
C TYR A 450 0.35 7.90 -12.36
N VAL A 451 -0.17 7.20 -13.36
CA VAL A 451 -0.86 5.92 -13.19
C VAL A 451 0.10 4.82 -13.60
N PHE A 452 0.61 4.07 -12.61
CA PHE A 452 1.36 2.84 -12.86
C PHE A 452 0.35 1.71 -13.05
N SER A 453 0.01 1.42 -14.30
CA SER A 453 -0.78 0.24 -14.65
C SER A 453 0.14 -0.97 -14.79
N ASP A 454 -0.29 -2.12 -14.28
CA ASP A 454 0.18 -3.38 -14.86
C ASP A 454 -0.36 -3.48 -16.30
N LYS A 455 0.35 -4.15 -17.18
CA LYS A 455 -0.18 -4.54 -18.48
C LYS A 455 -1.21 -5.68 -18.31
N THR A 456 -0.87 -6.63 -17.44
CA THR A 456 -1.40 -7.98 -17.45
C THR A 456 -2.56 -8.09 -16.46
N GLY A 457 -3.75 -8.48 -16.94
CA GLY A 457 -4.97 -8.49 -16.13
C GLY A 457 -5.44 -7.12 -15.64
N THR A 458 -4.93 -6.02 -16.22
CA THR A 458 -5.36 -4.64 -15.92
C THR A 458 -5.61 -3.83 -17.20
N LEU A 459 -4.68 -3.84 -18.18
CA LEU A 459 -4.94 -3.32 -19.53
C LEU A 459 -5.54 -4.41 -20.42
N THR A 460 -4.87 -5.57 -20.49
CA THR A 460 -5.33 -6.69 -21.33
C THR A 460 -6.25 -7.62 -20.55
N GLU A 461 -7.44 -7.91 -21.07
CA GLU A 461 -8.22 -9.09 -20.65
C GLU A 461 -7.39 -10.38 -20.88
N ASN A 462 -7.63 -11.40 -20.05
CA ASN A 462 -6.88 -12.67 -20.10
C ASN A 462 -7.38 -13.60 -21.22
N LYS A 463 -7.68 -13.05 -22.41
CA LYS A 463 -8.37 -13.71 -23.53
C LYS A 463 -7.57 -13.54 -24.83
N MET A 464 -6.85 -14.58 -25.22
CA MET A 464 -6.05 -14.58 -26.45
C MET A 464 -6.90 -15.05 -27.64
N GLU A 465 -7.29 -14.13 -28.52
CA GLU A 465 -7.98 -14.46 -29.78
C GLU A 465 -7.00 -14.53 -30.96
N PHE A 466 -7.12 -15.58 -31.78
CA PHE A 466 -6.37 -15.69 -33.04
C PHE A 466 -7.04 -14.83 -34.12
N MET A 467 -6.34 -13.80 -34.61
CA MET A 467 -6.92 -12.77 -35.48
C MET A 467 -6.49 -12.86 -36.94
N CYS A 468 -5.24 -13.23 -37.22
CA CYS A 468 -4.70 -13.40 -38.56
C CYS A 468 -3.46 -14.31 -38.57
N ALA A 469 -3.09 -14.79 -39.76
CA ALA A 469 -1.79 -15.40 -40.02
C ALA A 469 -1.41 -15.16 -41.48
N SER A 470 -0.11 -15.02 -41.74
CA SER A 470 0.44 -15.05 -43.09
C SER A 470 1.11 -16.40 -43.34
N ILE A 471 0.67 -17.13 -44.36
CA ILE A 471 1.22 -18.44 -44.74
C ILE A 471 1.71 -18.34 -46.18
N HIS A 472 3.02 -18.54 -46.38
CA HIS A 472 3.71 -18.30 -47.67
C HIS A 472 3.49 -16.89 -48.27
N GLY A 473 3.25 -15.88 -47.42
CA GLY A 473 2.98 -14.50 -47.85
C GLY A 473 1.51 -14.21 -48.21
N VAL A 474 0.64 -15.21 -48.22
CA VAL A 474 -0.82 -15.03 -48.31
C VAL A 474 -1.34 -14.71 -46.91
N ASP A 475 -2.08 -13.61 -46.77
CA ASP A 475 -2.75 -13.24 -45.51
C ASP A 475 -4.14 -13.89 -45.40
N TYR A 476 -4.43 -14.46 -44.23
CA TYR A 476 -5.68 -15.15 -43.90
C TYR A 476 -6.54 -14.36 -42.88
N SER A 477 -6.31 -13.04 -42.73
CA SER A 477 -7.02 -12.10 -41.82
C SER A 477 -8.54 -12.01 -41.94
N SER A 478 -9.18 -12.74 -42.87
CA SER A 478 -10.65 -12.80 -43.05
C SER A 478 -11.35 -11.46 -43.28
N GLY A 479 -10.62 -10.42 -43.72
CA GLY A 479 -11.15 -9.08 -43.95
C GLY A 479 -11.19 -8.17 -42.72
N LYS A 480 -10.68 -8.61 -41.56
CA LYS A 480 -10.38 -7.70 -40.45
C LYS A 480 -9.14 -6.86 -40.83
N PRO A 481 -9.17 -5.52 -40.75
CA PRO A 481 -8.01 -4.70 -41.10
C PRO A 481 -6.83 -4.99 -40.17
N ALA A 482 -5.63 -5.14 -40.74
CA ALA A 482 -4.42 -5.41 -39.98
C ALA A 482 -4.13 -4.26 -38.98
N CYS A 483 -4.21 -4.57 -37.68
CA CYS A 483 -3.89 -3.59 -36.65
C CYS A 483 -2.36 -3.32 -36.62
N GLY A 484 -1.99 -2.06 -36.35
CA GLY A 484 -0.63 -1.57 -36.60
C GLY A 484 0.49 -2.24 -35.78
N SER A 485 1.70 -2.15 -36.31
CA SER A 485 2.98 -2.23 -35.57
C SER A 485 3.11 -3.38 -34.54
N SER A 486 2.69 -4.59 -34.91
CA SER A 486 2.78 -5.77 -34.03
C SER A 486 4.19 -6.40 -34.03
N VAL A 487 4.63 -6.87 -32.86
CA VAL A 487 5.89 -7.61 -32.71
C VAL A 487 5.72 -9.03 -33.29
N VAL A 488 6.58 -9.40 -34.25
CA VAL A 488 6.52 -10.70 -34.93
C VAL A 488 7.27 -11.75 -34.11
N LEU A 489 6.60 -12.83 -33.72
CA LEU A 489 7.26 -13.99 -33.12
C LEU A 489 7.53 -15.05 -34.20
N MET A 490 8.80 -15.21 -34.56
CA MET A 490 9.21 -16.15 -35.60
C MET A 490 9.58 -17.50 -34.97
N ILE A 491 8.86 -18.56 -35.32
CA ILE A 491 9.06 -19.91 -34.79
C ILE A 491 9.56 -20.81 -35.92
N LEU A 492 10.70 -21.45 -35.71
CA LEU A 492 11.28 -22.42 -36.65
C LEU A 492 10.93 -23.84 -36.19
N PHE A 493 10.32 -24.61 -37.07
CA PHE A 493 10.08 -26.06 -36.88
C PHE A 493 10.66 -26.80 -38.08
N GLY A 494 11.86 -27.36 -37.90
CA GLY A 494 12.65 -27.96 -38.98
C GLY A 494 13.04 -26.93 -40.06
N HIS A 495 13.06 -27.38 -41.33
CA HIS A 495 13.34 -26.51 -42.48
C HIS A 495 12.22 -25.52 -42.84
N GLN A 496 11.08 -25.55 -42.14
CA GLN A 496 9.93 -24.66 -42.38
C GLN A 496 10.00 -23.43 -41.45
N LYS A 497 9.92 -22.22 -42.04
CA LYS A 497 9.85 -20.95 -41.32
C LYS A 497 8.39 -20.57 -41.09
N TRP A 498 7.97 -20.45 -39.82
CA TRP A 498 6.63 -19.99 -39.45
C TRP A 498 6.72 -18.58 -38.85
N GLN A 499 5.82 -17.69 -39.28
CA GLN A 499 5.66 -16.36 -38.71
C GLN A 499 4.27 -16.25 -38.09
N LEU A 500 4.19 -16.17 -36.76
CA LEU A 500 2.95 -15.86 -36.07
C LEU A 500 2.94 -14.37 -35.71
N GLY A 501 1.91 -13.67 -36.20
CA GLY A 501 1.51 -12.37 -35.65
C GLY A 501 0.69 -12.59 -34.38
N LEU A 502 1.28 -12.34 -33.22
CA LEU A 502 0.58 -12.33 -31.93
C LEU A 502 0.38 -10.89 -31.47
N THR A 503 -0.67 -10.25 -31.97
CA THR A 503 -1.11 -8.94 -31.51
C THR A 503 -1.87 -9.10 -30.20
N LEU A 504 -1.43 -8.39 -29.16
CA LEU A 504 -2.22 -8.17 -27.94
C LEU A 504 -3.11 -6.95 -28.17
N SER A 505 -4.42 -7.11 -28.02
CA SER A 505 -5.33 -5.96 -27.94
C SER A 505 -5.02 -5.15 -26.66
N PHE A 506 -5.03 -3.83 -26.79
CA PHE A 506 -4.91 -2.85 -25.72
C PHE A 506 -6.26 -2.16 -25.48
#